data_AF-A0A359EY53-F1
#
_entry.id   AF-A0A359EY53-F1
#
_cell.length_a   1.000
_cell.length_b   1.000
_cell.length_c   1.000
_cell.angle_alpha   90.00
_cell.angle_beta   90.00
_cell.angle_gamma   90.00
#
_symmetry.space_group_name_H-M   'P 1'
#
loop_
_entity.id
_entity.type
_entity.pdbx_description
1 polymer ?
#
loop_
_entity_poly.entity_id
_entity_poly.type
_entity_poly.pdbx_seq_one_letter_code
_entity_poly.pdbx_strand_id
1 'polypeptide(L)' 'MSAATSHDSSDSITDEEVDALVDETVRVTGVDLATLREFAERGRFDTEAQRRAWFLITGLGRG' A
#
# COMPACT_ATOMS: atom_id res chain seq x y z
N MET A 1 25.62 -3.67 -36.47
CA MET A 1 25.64 -2.69 -35.36
C MET A 1 24.23 -2.63 -34.81
N SER A 2 23.96 -3.28 -33.68
CA SER A 2 22.61 -3.31 -33.12
C SER A 2 22.45 -2.10 -32.21
N ALA A 3 21.47 -1.25 -32.54
CA ALA A 3 21.08 -0.12 -31.71
C ALA A 3 20.66 -0.67 -30.33
N ALA A 4 21.31 -0.19 -29.28
CA ALA A 4 20.82 -0.37 -27.92
C ALA A 4 19.49 0.38 -27.85
N THR A 5 18.39 -0.36 -27.80
CA THR A 5 17.10 0.19 -27.41
C THR A 5 17.23 0.59 -25.95
N SER A 6 17.41 1.89 -25.70
CA SER A 6 17.28 2.49 -24.38
C SER A 6 15.89 2.16 -23.87
N HIS A 7 15.77 1.12 -23.05
CA HIS A 7 14.56 0.81 -22.31
C HIS A 7 14.52 1.79 -21.13
N ASP A 8 14.00 2.99 -21.39
CA ASP A 8 13.65 3.93 -20.34
C ASP A 8 12.36 3.42 -19.67
N SER A 9 12.53 2.45 -18.78
CA SER A 9 11.45 1.94 -17.91
C SER A 9 11.58 2.58 -16.54
N SER A 10 11.55 3.91 -16.53
CA SER A 10 11.30 4.66 -15.31
C SER A 10 9.79 4.83 -15.12
N ASP A 11 9.03 3.72 -15.11
CA ASP A 11 7.66 3.72 -14.58
C ASP A 11 7.78 3.78 -13.04
N SER A 12 8.18 4.95 -12.54
CA SER A 12 8.09 5.26 -11.11
C SER A 12 6.62 5.52 -10.80
N ILE A 13 6.04 4.69 -9.93
CA ILE A 13 4.70 4.96 -9.40
C ILE A 13 4.69 6.35 -8.74
N THR A 14 3.68 7.14 -9.07
CA THR A 14 3.47 8.47 -8.49
C THR A 14 2.89 8.35 -7.07
N ASP A 15 3.05 9.39 -6.26
CA ASP A 15 2.44 9.44 -4.92
C ASP A 15 0.91 9.32 -4.99
N GLU A 16 0.29 9.87 -6.04
CA GLU A 16 -1.16 9.81 -6.27
C GLU A 16 -1.63 8.38 -6.55
N GLU A 17 -0.85 7.59 -7.30
CA GLU A 17 -1.12 6.18 -7.53
C GLU A 17 -0.90 5.34 -6.26
N VAL A 18 0.10 5.68 -5.44
CA VAL A 18 0.30 5.05 -4.13
C VAL A 18 -0.90 5.32 -3.22
N ASP A 19 -1.37 6.57 -3.16
CA ASP A 19 -2.52 6.95 -2.33
C ASP A 19 -3.80 6.23 -2.82
N ALA A 20 -4.00 6.10 -4.13
CA ALA A 20 -5.10 5.32 -4.69
C ALA A 20 -5.01 3.83 -4.34
N LEU A 21 -3.81 3.24 -4.31
CA LEU A 21 -3.60 1.86 -3.86
C LEU A 21 -3.89 1.69 -2.37
N VAL A 22 -3.53 2.66 -1.54
CA VAL A 22 -3.87 2.66 -0.11
C VAL A 22 -5.38 2.71 0.06
N ASP A 23 -6.07 3.60 -0.63
CA ASP A 23 -7.53 3.74 -0.57
C ASP A 23 -8.25 2.45 -0.97
N GLU A 24 -7.80 1.80 -2.05
CA GLU A 24 -8.34 0.51 -2.48
C GLU A 24 -8.09 -0.58 -1.43
N THR A 25 -6.86 -0.63 -0.91
CA THR A 25 -6.46 -1.63 0.10
C THR A 25 -7.27 -1.50 1.38
N VAL A 26 -7.48 -0.28 1.86
CA VAL A 26 -8.27 0.02 3.06
C VAL A 26 -9.73 -0.41 2.85
N ARG A 27 -10.30 -0.14 1.68
CA ARG A 27 -11.70 -0.50 1.36
C ARG A 27 -12.00 -1.99 1.53
N VAL A 28 -11.05 -2.86 1.18
CA VAL A 28 -11.19 -4.32 1.33
C VAL A 28 -11.28 -4.76 2.79
N THR A 29 -10.75 -3.97 3.73
CA THR A 29 -10.74 -4.33 5.15
C THR A 29 -12.04 -4.04 5.89
N GLY A 30 -12.94 -3.24 5.31
CA GLY A 30 -14.20 -2.82 5.92
C GLY A 30 -14.06 -1.80 7.06
N VAL A 31 -12.84 -1.30 7.30
CA VAL A 31 -12.55 -0.23 8.26
C VAL A 31 -11.67 0.84 7.59
N ASP A 32 -11.55 2.01 8.20
CA ASP A 32 -10.68 3.07 7.69
C ASP A 32 -9.21 2.89 8.11
N LEU A 33 -8.32 3.70 7.51
CA LEU A 33 -6.89 3.66 7.79
C LEU A 33 -6.57 4.00 9.25
N ALA A 34 -7.30 4.93 9.86
CA ALA A 34 -7.11 5.32 11.25
C ALA A 34 -7.38 4.14 12.19
N THR A 35 -8.45 3.38 11.92
CA THR A 35 -8.80 2.17 12.68
C THR A 35 -7.73 1.08 12.50
N LEU A 36 -7.22 0.87 11.29
CA LEU A 36 -6.09 -0.07 11.06
C LEU A 36 -4.84 0.31 11.85
N ARG A 37 -4.55 1.61 11.95
CA ARG A 37 -3.44 2.12 12.75
C ARG A 37 -3.66 1.87 14.24
N GLU A 38 -4.86 2.10 14.76
CA GLU A 38 -5.18 1.77 16.16
C GLU A 38 -5.00 0.28 16.47
N PHE A 39 -5.40 -0.60 15.55
CA PHE A 39 -5.19 -2.04 15.67
C PHE A 39 -3.71 -2.41 15.72
N ALA A 40 -2.90 -1.79 14.86
CA ALA A 40 -1.46 -1.97 14.86
C ALA A 40 -0.81 -1.50 16.18
N GLU A 41 -1.18 -0.32 16.67
CA GLU A 41 -0.69 0.23 17.94
C GLU A 41 -1.06 -0.65 19.15
N ARG A 42 -2.23 -1.28 19.10
CA ARG A 42 -2.68 -2.25 20.12
C ARG A 42 -2.11 -3.66 19.91
N GLY A 43 -1.41 -3.90 18.81
CA GLY A 43 -0.87 -5.21 18.43
C GLY A 43 -1.94 -6.28 18.16
N ARG A 44 -3.17 -5.88 17.81
CA ARG A 44 -4.32 -6.77 17.63
C ARG A 44 -5.17 -6.33 16.43
N PHE A 45 -5.27 -7.21 15.43
CA PHE A 45 -6.17 -7.06 14.29
C PHE A 45 -7.32 -8.06 14.42
N ASP A 46 -8.53 -7.67 14.04
CA ASP A 46 -9.72 -8.54 14.11
C ASP A 46 -9.69 -9.60 13.01
N THR A 47 -9.09 -9.29 11.87
CA THR A 47 -8.98 -10.20 10.73
C THR A 47 -7.58 -10.27 10.13
N GLU A 48 -7.31 -11.39 9.44
CA GLU A 48 -6.10 -11.56 8.63
C GLU A 48 -5.97 -10.48 7.54
N ALA A 49 -7.10 -10.12 6.92
CA ALA A 49 -7.14 -9.11 5.86
C ALA A 49 -6.67 -7.74 6.36
N GLN A 50 -7.12 -7.32 7.53
CA GLN A 50 -6.68 -6.06 8.16
C GLN A 50 -5.17 -6.07 8.45
N ARG A 51 -4.62 -7.17 8.97
CA ARG A 51 -3.18 -7.27 9.24
C ARG A 51 -2.35 -7.17 7.95
N ARG A 52 -2.78 -7.86 6.89
CA ARG A 52 -2.10 -7.82 5.59
C ARG A 52 -2.19 -6.45 4.94
N ALA A 53 -3.35 -5.82 4.99
CA ALA A 53 -3.56 -4.45 4.52
C ALA A 53 -2.61 -3.48 5.24
N TRP A 54 -2.53 -3.54 6.57
CA TRP A 54 -1.60 -2.73 7.33
C TRP A 54 -0.13 -2.95 6.92
N PHE A 55 0.27 -4.21 6.73
CA PHE A 55 1.63 -4.54 6.28
C PHE A 55 1.94 -3.96 4.88
N LEU A 56 0.98 -4.00 3.95
CA LEU A 56 1.14 -3.42 2.62
C LEU A 56 1.26 -1.89 2.69
N ILE A 57 0.35 -1.23 3.42
CA ILE A 57 0.29 0.22 3.55
C ILE A 57 1.56 0.78 4.21
N THR A 58 2.03 0.12 5.28
CA THR A 58 3.31 0.49 5.93
C THR A 58 4.51 0.27 5.00
N GLY A 59 4.50 -0.81 4.20
CA GLY A 59 5.51 -1.06 3.16
C GLY A 59 5.56 0.01 2.06
N LEU A 60 4.43 0.70 1.81
CA LEU A 60 4.33 1.85 0.91
C LEU A 60 4.71 3.19 1.58
N GLY A 61 5.07 3.19 2.88
CA GLY A 61 5.42 4.39 3.63
C GLY A 61 4.22 5.26 4.03
N ARG A 62 3.02 4.67 4.17
CA ARG A 62 1.76 5.36 4.49
C ARG A 62 1.10 4.90 5.79
N GLY A 63 1.86 4.28 6.70
CA GLY A 63 1.38 3.81 8.02
C GLY A 63 1.62 4.80 9.16
#